data_AF-K2MXZ3-F1
#
_entry.id   AF-K2MXZ3-F1
#
_cell.length_a   1.000
_cell.length_b   1.000
_cell.length_c   1.000
_cell.angle_alpha   90.00
_cell.angle_beta   90.00
_cell.angle_gamma   90.00
#
_symmetry.space_group_name_H-M   'P 1'
#
loop_
_entity.id
_entity.type
_entity.pdbx_description
1 polymer ?
#
loop_
_entity_poly.entity_id
_entity_poly.type
_entity_poly.pdbx_seq_one_letter_code
_entity_poly.pdbx_strand_id
1 'polypeptide(L)'
;FSGDGMRLTVLIGAMKGDVANVTFDGCTWRDGAVLLLLGNAYAAVESLNVVVTGNTFYDALLSPEGWFPPHTNITISGNRFTVTRLIPRTGLDRGVPSCVAMNGLVISNDSAVVFSGNTFHTVRGLSSAIHVVRSALRVSWHSVFAVVGNTFHVAGVNGTLIYLGGSSQSSSLSVLNSSAVVIRGNVVSRPVKCFMFSLGLTCRVPFSGRVSGQRHAGNLACVSLKRILQYLPQL
;
A
#
# COMPACT_ATOMS: atom_id res chain seq x y z
N PHE A 1 5.18 21.44 0.61
CA PHE A 1 4.60 21.26 -0.74
C PHE A 1 3.09 21.45 -0.67
N SER A 2 2.50 22.23 -1.58
CA SER A 2 1.08 22.62 -1.49
C SER A 2 0.47 22.86 -2.87
N GLY A 3 -0.81 22.54 -3.04
CA GLY A 3 -1.62 22.94 -4.19
C GLY A 3 -2.01 21.78 -5.12
N ASP A 4 -3.20 21.88 -5.72
CA ASP A 4 -3.68 20.90 -6.69
C ASP A 4 -2.77 20.94 -7.93
N GLY A 5 -2.31 19.77 -8.36
CA GLY A 5 -1.34 19.65 -9.45
C GLY A 5 0.12 19.80 -9.03
N MET A 6 0.41 20.22 -7.79
CA MET A 6 1.78 20.18 -7.29
C MET A 6 2.23 18.72 -7.13
N ARG A 7 3.28 18.35 -7.85
CA ARG A 7 3.84 16.99 -7.82
C ARG A 7 5.35 17.04 -7.75
N LEU A 8 5.91 16.36 -6.76
CA LEU A 8 7.32 16.04 -6.73
C LEU A 8 7.49 14.57 -7.14
N THR A 9 8.23 14.33 -8.21
CA THR A 9 8.48 12.99 -8.73
C THR A 9 9.93 12.60 -8.49
N VAL A 10 10.13 11.50 -7.77
CA VAL A 10 11.41 10.79 -7.73
C VAL A 10 11.44 9.83 -8.91
N LEU A 11 12.16 10.20 -9.96
CA LEU A 11 12.25 9.42 -11.20
C LEU A 11 13.39 8.39 -11.09
N ILE A 12 13.07 7.20 -10.61
CA ILE A 12 14.08 6.17 -10.28
C ILE A 12 14.78 5.65 -11.53
N GLY A 13 14.08 5.58 -12.67
CA GLY A 13 14.69 5.18 -13.94
C GLY A 13 15.81 6.09 -14.45
N ALA A 14 15.94 7.30 -13.91
CA ALA A 14 17.03 8.22 -14.25
C ALA A 14 18.24 8.12 -13.30
N MET A 15 18.12 7.37 -12.19
CA MET A 15 19.21 7.18 -11.23
C MET A 15 20.28 6.26 -11.79
N LYS A 16 21.54 6.51 -11.38
CA LYS A 16 22.72 5.75 -11.76
C LYS A 16 23.68 5.64 -10.58
N GLY A 17 24.54 4.62 -10.61
CA GLY A 17 25.60 4.38 -9.64
C GLY A 17 25.25 3.30 -8.64
N ASP A 18 26.20 2.97 -7.78
CA ASP A 18 26.13 1.80 -6.91
C ASP A 18 24.99 1.94 -5.87
N VAL A 19 24.85 3.13 -5.27
CA VAL A 19 23.83 3.38 -4.24
C VAL A 19 23.19 4.75 -4.44
N ALA A 20 21.85 4.80 -4.37
CA ALA A 20 21.09 6.04 -4.28
C ALA A 20 20.24 6.09 -3.00
N ASN A 21 20.29 7.23 -2.31
CA ASN A 21 19.50 7.49 -1.11
C ASN A 21 18.59 8.70 -1.33
N VAL A 22 17.30 8.55 -1.04
CA VAL A 22 16.32 9.63 -1.08
C VAL A 22 15.63 9.70 0.27
N THR A 23 15.54 10.88 0.84
CA THR A 23 14.90 11.06 2.15
C THR A 23 13.96 12.26 2.14
N PHE A 24 12.73 12.04 2.60
CA PHE A 24 11.77 13.06 2.95
C PHE A 24 11.50 12.94 4.44
N ASP A 25 12.05 13.88 5.20
CA ASP A 25 11.94 13.92 6.65
C ASP A 25 11.23 15.21 7.09
N GLY A 26 10.23 15.09 7.95
CA GLY A 26 9.53 16.23 8.54
C GLY A 26 8.81 17.16 7.54
N CYS A 27 8.58 16.74 6.30
CA CYS A 27 7.96 17.59 5.29
C CYS A 27 6.44 17.67 5.47
N THR A 28 5.86 18.80 5.07
CA THR A 28 4.40 18.97 4.98
C THR A 28 3.95 19.00 3.53
N TRP A 29 3.01 18.13 3.20
CA TRP A 29 2.34 18.01 1.90
C TRP A 29 0.87 18.31 2.10
N ARG A 30 0.33 19.27 1.37
CA ARG A 30 -1.08 19.66 1.55
C ARG A 30 -1.79 20.07 0.27
N ASP A 31 -3.11 20.19 0.37
CA ASP A 31 -3.97 20.83 -0.62
C ASP A 31 -3.80 20.28 -2.03
N GLY A 32 -3.70 18.96 -2.18
CA GLY A 32 -3.61 18.27 -3.46
C GLY A 32 -2.20 17.88 -3.87
N ALA A 33 -1.19 18.21 -3.07
CA ALA A 33 0.19 17.87 -3.37
C ALA A 33 0.42 16.35 -3.44
N VAL A 34 1.29 15.92 -4.37
CA VAL A 34 1.62 14.51 -4.59
C VAL A 34 3.12 14.28 -4.50
N LEU A 35 3.53 13.31 -3.69
CA LEU A 35 4.86 12.71 -3.74
C LEU A 35 4.78 11.41 -4.57
N LEU A 36 5.37 11.38 -5.74
CA LEU A 36 5.39 10.23 -6.65
C LEU A 36 6.78 9.58 -6.63
N LEU A 37 6.85 8.29 -6.27
CA LEU A 37 8.05 7.47 -6.42
C LEU A 37 7.84 6.58 -7.65
N LEU A 38 8.46 6.93 -8.78
CA LEU A 38 8.22 6.26 -10.05
C LEU A 38 9.36 5.28 -10.35
N GLY A 39 9.09 4.00 -10.09
CA GLY A 39 10.02 2.88 -10.31
C GLY A 39 10.23 2.56 -11.79
N ASN A 40 11.45 2.13 -12.10
CA ASN A 40 11.79 1.48 -13.37
C ASN A 40 12.73 0.31 -13.10
N ALA A 41 12.37 -0.89 -13.55
CA ALA A 41 13.13 -2.12 -13.35
C ALA A 41 14.53 -2.07 -13.98
N TYR A 42 14.68 -1.23 -15.01
CA TYR A 42 15.90 -1.06 -15.78
C TYR A 42 16.68 0.20 -15.36
N ALA A 43 16.40 0.75 -14.18
CA ALA A 43 17.22 1.82 -13.63
C ALA A 43 18.67 1.33 -13.47
N ALA A 44 19.63 2.20 -13.80
CA ALA A 44 21.06 1.86 -13.73
C ALA A 44 21.65 2.06 -12.33
N VAL A 45 20.81 2.14 -11.30
CA VAL A 45 21.22 2.17 -9.90
C VAL A 45 21.22 0.75 -9.36
N GLU A 46 22.28 0.34 -8.66
CA GLU A 46 22.39 -1.04 -8.17
C GLU A 46 21.62 -1.26 -6.86
N SER A 47 21.58 -0.25 -5.98
CA SER A 47 20.82 -0.28 -4.72
C SER A 47 20.14 1.05 -4.44
N LEU A 48 18.89 0.99 -3.98
CA LEU A 48 18.06 2.17 -3.75
C LEU A 48 17.47 2.18 -2.34
N ASN A 49 17.69 3.24 -1.58
CA ASN A 49 17.01 3.46 -0.31
C ASN A 49 16.15 4.73 -0.37
N VAL A 50 14.85 4.58 -0.13
CA VAL A 50 13.91 5.69 -0.01
C VAL A 50 13.32 5.71 1.39
N VAL A 51 13.48 6.83 2.09
CA VAL A 51 12.93 7.03 3.43
C VAL A 51 11.92 8.17 3.39
N VAL A 52 10.69 7.88 3.79
CA VAL A 52 9.62 8.87 3.99
C VAL A 52 9.26 8.80 5.46
N THR A 53 9.76 9.74 6.27
CA THR A 53 9.61 9.69 7.72
C THR A 53 9.16 11.01 8.34
N GLY A 54 8.34 10.94 9.40
CA GLY A 54 7.92 12.15 10.14
C GLY A 54 7.10 13.18 9.33
N ASN A 55 6.61 12.83 8.14
CA ASN A 55 5.91 13.77 7.26
C ASN A 55 4.44 13.90 7.64
N THR A 56 3.86 15.06 7.30
CA THR A 56 2.42 15.29 7.34
C THR A 56 1.87 15.41 5.92
N PHE A 57 0.91 14.54 5.59
CA PHE A 57 0.12 14.59 4.35
C PHE A 57 -1.31 14.96 4.71
N TYR A 58 -1.74 16.16 4.34
CA TYR A 58 -3.09 16.66 4.60
C TYR A 58 -3.81 16.98 3.30
N ASP A 59 -4.78 16.16 2.91
CA ASP A 59 -5.33 16.17 1.56
C ASP A 59 -4.22 16.14 0.50
N ALA A 60 -3.26 15.25 0.72
CA ALA A 60 -2.11 15.02 -0.14
C ALA A 60 -1.87 13.52 -0.31
N LEU A 61 -1.13 13.14 -1.35
CA LEU A 61 -0.99 11.75 -1.77
C LEU A 61 0.48 11.32 -1.80
N LEU A 62 0.76 10.16 -1.21
CA LEU A 62 1.98 9.40 -1.47
C LEU A 62 1.69 8.33 -2.52
N SER A 63 2.49 8.27 -3.58
CA SER A 63 2.27 7.40 -4.73
C SER A 63 3.53 6.62 -5.12
N PRO A 64 3.82 5.46 -4.51
CA PRO A 64 4.84 4.54 -4.99
C PRO A 64 4.29 3.71 -6.15
N GLU A 65 4.94 3.75 -7.31
CA GLU A 65 4.38 3.18 -8.52
C GLU A 65 5.41 2.49 -9.41
N GLY A 66 4.98 1.42 -10.06
CA GLY A 66 5.75 0.72 -11.08
C GLY A 66 6.61 -0.40 -10.51
N TRP A 67 7.64 -0.77 -11.28
CA TRP A 67 8.59 -1.82 -10.93
C TRP A 67 9.89 -1.18 -10.48
N PHE A 68 10.25 -1.36 -9.22
CA PHE A 68 11.49 -0.84 -8.65
C PHE A 68 12.70 -1.72 -9.05
N PRO A 69 13.90 -1.14 -9.17
CA PRO A 69 15.11 -1.92 -9.42
C PRO A 69 15.38 -2.91 -8.27
N PRO A 70 16.27 -3.90 -8.48
CA PRO A 70 16.73 -4.78 -7.41
C PRO A 70 17.27 -4.02 -6.19
N HIS A 71 17.31 -4.67 -5.04
CA HIS A 71 17.87 -4.10 -3.80
C HIS A 71 17.28 -2.72 -3.45
N THR A 72 15.97 -2.58 -3.64
CA THR A 72 15.23 -1.38 -3.27
C THR A 72 14.61 -1.52 -1.88
N ASN A 73 14.91 -0.59 -0.99
CA ASN A 73 14.25 -0.46 0.31
C ASN A 73 13.48 0.86 0.40
N ILE A 74 12.15 0.79 0.49
CA ILE A 74 11.27 1.93 0.71
C ILE A 74 10.70 1.83 2.12
N THR A 75 11.13 2.73 3.00
CA THR A 75 10.63 2.82 4.37
C THR A 75 9.74 4.03 4.53
N ILE A 76 8.47 3.79 4.83
CA ILE A 76 7.45 4.81 5.09
C ILE A 76 7.08 4.71 6.56
N SER A 77 7.64 5.57 7.40
CA SER A 77 7.57 5.42 8.86
C SER A 77 7.14 6.68 9.61
N GLY A 78 6.31 6.53 10.64
CA GLY A 78 5.97 7.64 11.53
C GLY A 78 5.28 8.84 10.86
N ASN A 79 4.71 8.67 9.66
CA ASN A 79 4.03 9.74 8.96
C ASN A 79 2.57 9.86 9.41
N ARG A 80 2.02 11.06 9.28
CA ARG A 80 0.60 11.35 9.49
C ARG A 80 -0.07 11.64 8.16
N PHE A 81 -1.05 10.82 7.81
CA PHE A 81 -1.90 11.02 6.64
C PHE A 81 -3.30 11.41 7.08
N THR A 82 -3.87 12.44 6.45
CA THR A 82 -5.26 12.85 6.63
C THR A 82 -5.85 13.12 5.26
N VAL A 83 -6.94 12.42 4.92
CA VAL A 83 -7.65 12.60 3.66
C VAL A 83 -9.14 12.84 3.90
N THR A 84 -9.61 13.99 3.42
CA THR A 84 -10.98 14.49 3.50
C THR A 84 -11.65 14.53 2.13
N ARG A 85 -10.83 14.66 1.07
CA ARG A 85 -11.27 14.69 -0.33
C ARG A 85 -10.46 13.73 -1.21
N LEU A 86 -11.00 13.42 -2.39
CA LEU A 86 -10.26 12.69 -3.41
C LEU A 86 -9.14 13.60 -3.96
N ILE A 87 -7.92 13.07 -4.05
CA ILE A 87 -6.78 13.73 -4.71
C ILE A 87 -6.67 13.15 -6.12
N PRO A 88 -7.07 13.89 -7.18
CA PRO A 88 -7.06 13.37 -8.53
C PRO A 88 -5.63 13.11 -9.00
N ARG A 89 -5.40 11.94 -9.60
CA ARG A 89 -4.12 11.61 -10.24
C ARG A 89 -4.35 10.79 -11.50
N THR A 90 -3.90 11.33 -12.63
CA THR A 90 -3.97 10.68 -13.94
C THR A 90 -3.28 9.32 -13.88
N GLY A 91 -3.99 8.25 -14.27
CA GLY A 91 -3.48 6.87 -14.23
C GLY A 91 -3.91 6.06 -13.00
N LEU A 92 -4.47 6.71 -11.97
CA LEU A 92 -5.29 6.05 -10.97
C LEU A 92 -6.75 6.23 -11.41
N ASP A 93 -7.37 5.18 -11.92
CA ASP A 93 -8.80 5.19 -12.30
C ASP A 93 -9.65 5.82 -11.19
N ARG A 94 -10.78 6.46 -11.54
CA ARG A 94 -11.68 7.23 -10.63
C ARG A 94 -11.83 6.56 -9.26
N GLY A 95 -10.94 6.93 -8.34
CA GLY A 95 -10.70 6.18 -7.11
C GLY A 95 -11.42 6.77 -5.93
N VAL A 96 -11.48 6.00 -4.86
CA VAL A 96 -11.95 6.47 -3.55
C VAL A 96 -10.85 7.31 -2.89
N PRO A 97 -11.18 8.31 -2.05
CA PRO A 97 -10.18 9.08 -1.31
C PRO A 97 -9.20 8.16 -0.57
N SER A 98 -7.91 8.35 -0.81
CA SER A 98 -6.85 7.53 -0.22
C SER A 98 -5.62 8.32 0.18
N CYS A 99 -4.93 7.86 1.23
CA CYS A 99 -3.69 8.46 1.74
C CYS A 99 -2.48 8.05 0.90
N VAL A 100 -2.49 6.78 0.48
CA VAL A 100 -1.47 6.19 -0.38
C VAL A 100 -2.20 5.51 -1.53
N ALA A 101 -1.78 5.79 -2.76
CA ALA A 101 -2.32 5.14 -3.93
C ALA A 101 -1.21 4.67 -4.86
N MET A 102 -1.40 3.56 -5.56
CA MET A 102 -0.38 2.91 -6.37
C MET A 102 -1.01 2.47 -7.68
N ASN A 103 -0.38 2.74 -8.82
CA ASN A 103 -0.80 2.20 -10.12
C ASN A 103 0.04 0.96 -10.44
N GLY A 104 -0.21 -0.11 -9.68
CA GLY A 104 0.69 -1.26 -9.61
C GLY A 104 1.95 -1.00 -8.77
N LEU A 105 2.41 -2.06 -8.12
CA LEU A 105 3.64 -2.05 -7.35
C LEU A 105 4.31 -3.42 -7.49
N VAL A 106 5.50 -3.46 -8.07
CA VAL A 106 6.32 -4.67 -8.17
C VAL A 106 7.56 -4.50 -7.31
N ILE A 107 7.69 -5.40 -6.34
CA ILE A 107 8.78 -5.52 -5.39
C ILE A 107 9.49 -6.84 -5.70
N SER A 108 10.75 -6.75 -6.12
CA SER A 108 11.50 -7.91 -6.57
C SER A 108 12.96 -7.85 -6.18
N ASN A 109 13.62 -9.01 -6.13
CA ASN A 109 15.06 -9.18 -6.00
C ASN A 109 15.59 -8.49 -4.74
N ASP A 110 15.28 -9.11 -3.59
CA ASP A 110 15.77 -8.68 -2.27
C ASP A 110 15.36 -7.24 -1.92
N SER A 111 14.13 -6.87 -2.30
CA SER A 111 13.57 -5.53 -2.09
C SER A 111 12.50 -5.52 -1.01
N ALA A 112 12.28 -4.35 -0.40
CA ALA A 112 11.29 -4.16 0.64
C ALA A 112 10.51 -2.85 0.47
N VAL A 113 9.20 -2.90 0.75
CA VAL A 113 8.37 -1.71 0.98
C VAL A 113 7.67 -1.87 2.32
N VAL A 114 7.94 -0.97 3.25
CA VAL A 114 7.51 -1.09 4.66
C VAL A 114 6.77 0.16 5.10
N PHE A 115 5.52 -0.01 5.53
CA PHE A 115 4.72 0.97 6.24
C PHE A 115 4.77 0.65 7.73
N SER A 116 5.41 1.49 8.54
CA SER A 116 5.56 1.26 9.99
C SER A 116 5.22 2.46 10.85
N GLY A 117 4.39 2.30 11.89
CA GLY A 117 4.11 3.37 12.84
C GLY A 117 3.44 4.62 12.25
N ASN A 118 2.83 4.53 11.06
CA ASN A 118 2.11 5.64 10.46
C ASN A 118 0.71 5.76 11.07
N THR A 119 0.14 6.96 10.99
CA THR A 119 -1.26 7.22 11.35
C THR A 119 -2.04 7.63 10.11
N PHE A 120 -3.10 6.89 9.80
CA PHE A 120 -3.97 7.16 8.66
C PHE A 120 -5.34 7.63 9.13
N HIS A 121 -5.72 8.84 8.78
CA HIS A 121 -7.05 9.40 9.03
C HIS A 121 -7.79 9.56 7.71
N THR A 122 -8.94 8.90 7.57
CA THR A 122 -9.83 9.10 6.43
C THR A 122 -11.20 9.52 6.93
N VAL A 123 -11.73 10.64 6.42
CA VAL A 123 -12.94 11.26 6.98
C VAL A 123 -14.22 10.85 6.24
N ARG A 124 -14.11 10.28 5.03
CA ARG A 124 -15.27 9.84 4.23
C ARG A 124 -15.62 8.38 4.44
N GLY A 125 -16.94 8.12 4.47
CA GLY A 125 -17.51 6.79 4.65
C GLY A 125 -17.13 5.74 3.59
N LEU A 126 -16.66 6.18 2.42
CA LEU A 126 -16.17 5.31 1.34
C LEU A 126 -14.76 5.77 0.97
N SER A 127 -13.76 5.20 1.66
CA SER A 127 -12.34 5.56 1.55
C SER A 127 -11.44 4.34 1.79
N SER A 128 -10.18 4.46 1.36
CA SER A 128 -9.14 3.49 1.69
C SER A 128 -7.88 4.17 2.18
N ALA A 129 -7.13 3.54 3.08
CA ALA A 129 -5.85 4.13 3.52
C ALA A 129 -4.77 3.91 2.45
N ILE A 130 -4.65 2.66 1.99
CA ILE A 130 -3.71 2.23 0.95
C ILE A 130 -4.53 1.62 -0.20
N HIS A 131 -4.31 2.11 -1.42
CA HIS A 131 -5.09 1.72 -2.59
C HIS A 131 -4.18 1.36 -3.77
N VAL A 132 -4.23 0.12 -4.24
CA VAL A 132 -3.53 -0.31 -5.45
C VAL A 132 -4.54 -0.42 -6.59
N VAL A 133 -4.31 0.29 -7.68
CA VAL A 133 -5.20 0.42 -8.85
C VAL A 133 -4.62 -0.39 -10.02
N ARG A 134 -5.53 -0.96 -10.85
CA ARG A 134 -5.30 -1.72 -12.11
C ARG A 134 -4.47 -3.00 -12.01
N SER A 135 -3.25 -2.92 -11.49
CA SER A 135 -2.27 -4.01 -11.47
C SER A 135 -2.11 -4.62 -10.07
N ALA A 136 -1.68 -5.88 -10.04
CA ALA A 136 -1.39 -6.61 -8.82
C ALA A 136 -0.34 -5.88 -7.97
N LEU A 137 -0.46 -5.97 -6.65
CA LEU A 137 0.73 -5.94 -5.80
C LEU A 137 1.52 -7.23 -6.08
N ARG A 138 2.75 -7.12 -6.59
CA ARG A 138 3.61 -8.28 -6.84
C ARG A 138 4.83 -8.21 -5.95
N VAL A 139 5.06 -9.28 -5.19
CA VAL A 139 6.21 -9.44 -4.29
C VAL A 139 6.90 -10.75 -4.64
N SER A 140 8.16 -10.69 -5.04
CA SER A 140 8.84 -11.86 -5.60
C SER A 140 10.35 -11.83 -5.35
N TRP A 141 11.02 -12.98 -5.36
CA TRP A 141 12.47 -13.13 -5.14
C TRP A 141 12.92 -12.48 -3.81
N HIS A 142 12.67 -13.19 -2.70
CA HIS A 142 13.12 -12.83 -1.35
C HIS A 142 12.73 -11.41 -0.92
N SER A 143 11.58 -10.92 -1.41
CA SER A 143 11.14 -9.55 -1.22
C SER A 143 9.98 -9.44 -0.23
N VAL A 144 9.75 -8.25 0.33
CA VAL A 144 8.75 -8.03 1.38
C VAL A 144 7.89 -6.79 1.13
N PHE A 145 6.58 -6.94 1.26
CA PHE A 145 5.66 -5.83 1.50
C PHE A 145 5.14 -5.91 2.92
N ALA A 146 5.33 -4.87 3.74
CA ALA A 146 4.96 -4.90 5.15
C ALA A 146 4.11 -3.69 5.54
N VAL A 147 3.03 -3.95 6.28
CA VAL A 147 2.19 -2.95 6.95
C VAL A 147 2.14 -3.33 8.41
N VAL A 148 2.97 -2.70 9.23
CA VAL A 148 3.21 -3.13 10.62
C VAL A 148 3.04 -1.97 11.60
N GLY A 149 2.30 -2.18 12.69
CA GLY A 149 2.25 -1.20 13.78
C GLY A 149 1.62 0.16 13.42
N ASN A 150 0.82 0.23 12.36
CA ASN A 150 0.16 1.49 11.95
C ASN A 150 -1.18 1.66 12.66
N THR A 151 -1.62 2.91 12.82
CA THR A 151 -2.92 3.25 13.39
C THR A 151 -3.85 3.78 12.29
N PHE A 152 -5.04 3.20 12.18
CA PHE A 152 -6.04 3.54 11.19
C PHE A 152 -7.29 4.14 11.85
N HIS A 153 -7.55 5.40 11.56
CA HIS A 153 -8.73 6.16 11.92
C HIS A 153 -9.60 6.37 10.66
N VAL A 154 -10.18 5.29 10.16
CA VAL A 154 -11.02 5.29 8.96
C VAL A 154 -12.47 5.53 9.34
N ALA A 155 -13.07 6.58 8.79
CA ALA A 155 -14.47 6.92 9.04
C ALA A 155 -15.42 6.10 8.16
N GLY A 156 -16.49 5.61 8.78
CA GLY A 156 -17.64 4.98 8.13
C GLY A 156 -17.51 3.48 7.87
N VAL A 157 -18.66 2.81 7.92
CA VAL A 157 -18.80 1.34 7.87
C VAL A 157 -18.39 0.71 6.54
N ASN A 158 -18.17 1.52 5.49
CA ASN A 158 -17.78 1.06 4.16
C ASN A 158 -16.28 1.26 3.85
N GLY A 159 -15.49 1.74 4.81
CA GLY A 159 -14.05 1.91 4.64
C GLY A 159 -13.32 0.57 4.45
N THR A 160 -12.29 0.56 3.59
CA THR A 160 -11.39 -0.59 3.40
C THR A 160 -9.96 -0.13 3.62
N LEU A 161 -9.21 -0.70 4.57
CA LEU A 161 -7.88 -0.15 4.89
C LEU A 161 -6.91 -0.33 3.72
N ILE A 162 -6.81 -1.55 3.20
CA ILE A 162 -5.96 -1.91 2.07
C ILE A 162 -6.84 -2.43 0.95
N TYR A 163 -6.92 -1.68 -0.14
CA TYR A 163 -7.63 -2.10 -1.35
C TYR A 163 -6.63 -2.53 -2.41
N LEU A 164 -6.71 -3.77 -2.86
CA LEU A 164 -5.94 -4.31 -3.98
C LEU A 164 -6.88 -4.48 -5.17
N GLY A 165 -6.75 -3.59 -6.14
CA GLY A 165 -7.42 -3.67 -7.42
C GLY A 165 -6.84 -4.77 -8.30
N GLY A 166 -7.62 -5.17 -9.28
CA GLY A 166 -7.27 -6.18 -10.26
C GLY A 166 -8.39 -6.31 -11.29
N SER A 167 -8.24 -7.23 -12.24
CA SER A 167 -9.28 -7.52 -13.23
C SER A 167 -9.66 -9.00 -13.17
N SER A 168 -10.71 -9.41 -13.89
CA SER A 168 -11.02 -10.84 -14.04
C SER A 168 -9.90 -11.64 -14.73
N GLN A 169 -8.97 -10.96 -15.39
CA GLN A 169 -7.87 -11.56 -16.16
C GLN A 169 -6.50 -11.49 -15.44
N SER A 170 -6.40 -10.77 -14.31
CA SER A 170 -5.14 -10.58 -13.59
C SER A 170 -5.33 -10.70 -12.07
N SER A 171 -4.41 -11.39 -11.38
CA SER A 171 -4.43 -11.50 -9.92
C SER A 171 -4.26 -10.11 -9.27
N SER A 172 -5.03 -9.78 -8.22
CA SER A 172 -4.82 -8.54 -7.44
C SER A 172 -3.56 -8.58 -6.55
N LEU A 173 -3.08 -9.78 -6.22
CA LEU A 173 -1.91 -10.00 -5.38
C LEU A 173 -1.13 -11.21 -5.89
N SER A 174 0.18 -11.08 -6.01
CA SER A 174 1.08 -12.17 -6.38
C SER A 174 2.29 -12.18 -5.44
N VAL A 175 2.48 -13.27 -4.70
CA VAL A 175 3.60 -13.45 -3.77
C VAL A 175 4.34 -14.73 -4.16
N LEU A 176 5.60 -14.61 -4.55
CA LEU A 176 6.37 -15.70 -5.19
C LEU A 176 7.80 -15.81 -4.64
N ASN A 177 8.48 -16.92 -4.88
CA ASN A 177 9.92 -17.12 -4.65
C ASN A 177 10.38 -16.63 -3.26
N SER A 178 9.88 -17.28 -2.20
CA SER A 178 10.25 -17.00 -0.81
C SER A 178 10.03 -15.55 -0.38
N SER A 179 9.02 -14.89 -0.95
CA SER A 179 8.64 -13.52 -0.60
C SER A 179 7.45 -13.47 0.36
N ALA A 180 7.21 -12.31 0.96
CA ALA A 180 6.18 -12.17 1.99
C ALA A 180 5.37 -10.87 1.88
N VAL A 181 4.09 -10.97 2.25
CA VAL A 181 3.24 -9.83 2.60
C VAL A 181 2.93 -9.93 4.08
N VAL A 182 3.36 -8.94 4.86
CA VAL A 182 3.27 -8.95 6.31
C VAL A 182 2.32 -7.87 6.78
N ILE A 183 1.24 -8.26 7.45
CA ILE A 183 0.28 -7.33 8.06
C ILE A 183 0.20 -7.68 9.55
N ARG A 184 0.80 -6.85 10.42
CA ARG A 184 0.96 -7.20 11.84
C ARG A 184 0.85 -5.99 12.77
N GLY A 185 0.19 -6.16 13.92
CA GLY A 185 0.19 -5.15 15.00
C GLY A 185 -0.45 -3.81 14.64
N ASN A 186 -1.21 -3.73 13.54
CA ASN A 186 -1.95 -2.52 13.18
C ASN A 186 -3.20 -2.37 14.06
N VAL A 187 -3.52 -1.13 14.42
CA VAL A 187 -4.68 -0.76 15.24
C VAL A 187 -5.72 -0.06 14.36
N VAL A 188 -6.99 -0.41 14.53
CA VAL A 188 -8.11 0.22 13.81
C VAL A 188 -9.07 0.79 14.84
N SER A 189 -9.30 2.10 14.81
CA SER A 189 -10.04 2.78 15.88
C SER A 189 -11.56 2.72 15.75
N ARG A 190 -12.08 2.27 14.59
CA ARG A 190 -13.52 2.19 14.28
C ARG A 190 -13.79 0.94 13.43
N PRO A 191 -15.02 0.38 13.45
CA PRO A 191 -15.39 -0.70 12.53
C PRO A 191 -15.21 -0.28 11.07
N VAL A 192 -14.60 -1.16 10.28
CA VAL A 192 -14.39 -1.02 8.84
C VAL A 192 -15.00 -2.22 8.13
N LYS A 193 -15.34 -2.08 6.84
CA LYS A 193 -15.94 -3.16 6.05
C LYS A 193 -14.99 -4.34 5.90
N CYS A 194 -13.75 -4.05 5.53
CA CYS A 194 -12.69 -5.02 5.31
C CYS A 194 -11.34 -4.43 5.72
N PHE A 195 -10.48 -5.24 6.33
CA PHE A 195 -9.08 -4.86 6.54
C PHE A 195 -8.32 -4.84 5.20
N MET A 196 -8.50 -5.90 4.40
CA MET A 196 -7.92 -6.02 3.06
C MET A 196 -8.96 -6.56 2.09
N PHE A 197 -9.04 -5.98 0.90
CA PHE A 197 -9.92 -6.43 -0.18
C PHE A 197 -9.12 -6.64 -1.46
N SER A 198 -9.39 -7.73 -2.19
CA SER A 198 -8.72 -8.07 -3.45
C SER A 198 -9.73 -8.52 -4.52
N LEU A 199 -9.65 -7.96 -5.73
CA LEU A 199 -10.53 -8.32 -6.85
C LEU A 199 -9.92 -9.45 -7.71
N GLY A 200 -10.65 -10.54 -7.96
CA GLY A 200 -10.17 -11.63 -8.83
C GLY A 200 -9.41 -12.72 -8.06
N LEU A 201 -9.98 -13.93 -8.05
CA LEU A 201 -9.38 -15.13 -7.46
C LEU A 201 -8.08 -15.50 -8.18
N THR A 202 -6.97 -15.54 -7.45
CA THR A 202 -5.87 -16.52 -7.59
C THR A 202 -4.83 -16.25 -6.51
N CYS A 203 -5.01 -16.81 -5.31
CA CYS A 203 -3.90 -16.96 -4.36
C CYS A 203 -3.23 -18.31 -4.69
N ARG A 204 -2.08 -18.29 -5.38
CA ARG A 204 -1.30 -19.51 -5.71
C ARG A 204 -0.09 -19.64 -4.77
N VAL A 205 -0.32 -19.73 -3.45
CA VAL A 205 0.69 -20.21 -2.47
C VAL A 205 0.01 -20.48 -1.11
N PRO A 206 0.50 -21.45 -0.31
CA PRO A 206 0.09 -21.60 1.08
C PRO A 206 0.53 -20.35 1.88
N PHE A 207 -0.45 -19.61 2.37
CA PHE A 207 -0.28 -18.41 3.20
C PHE A 207 -0.07 -18.82 4.66
N SER A 208 1.09 -18.53 5.25
CA SER A 208 1.31 -18.58 6.71
C SER A 208 1.37 -17.15 7.25
N GLY A 209 0.20 -16.52 7.36
CA GLY A 209 0.03 -15.23 8.01
C GLY A 209 -0.62 -15.43 9.37
N ARG A 210 0.13 -15.27 10.46
CA ARG A 210 -0.42 -15.27 11.82
C ARG A 210 -0.97 -13.88 12.12
N VAL A 211 -2.28 -13.70 12.00
CA VAL A 211 -2.98 -12.52 12.56
C VAL A 211 -3.02 -12.70 14.08
N SER A 212 -1.93 -12.32 14.74
CA SER A 212 -1.80 -12.36 16.21
C SER A 212 -1.94 -10.95 16.77
N GLY A 213 -2.99 -10.71 17.56
CA GLY A 213 -3.07 -9.56 18.45
C GLY A 213 -3.99 -8.41 18.02
N GLN A 214 -5.07 -8.66 17.27
CA GLN A 214 -6.13 -7.67 17.13
C GLN A 214 -6.96 -7.63 18.44
N ARG A 215 -6.80 -6.58 19.26
CA ARG A 215 -7.77 -6.29 20.33
C ARG A 215 -8.99 -5.62 19.69
N HIS A 216 -10.00 -6.42 19.36
CA HIS A 216 -11.26 -5.92 18.83
C HIS A 216 -12.21 -5.53 19.97
N ALA A 217 -12.67 -4.29 19.98
CA ALA A 217 -13.89 -3.89 20.69
C ALA A 217 -15.05 -3.93 19.67
N GLY A 218 -15.89 -4.98 19.76
CA GLY A 218 -17.21 -5.05 19.10
C GLY A 218 -17.27 -5.57 17.65
N ASN A 219 -17.97 -6.71 17.50
CA ASN A 219 -18.66 -7.29 16.33
C ASN A 219 -18.01 -7.32 14.93
N LEU A 220 -17.58 -8.54 14.55
CA LEU A 220 -17.52 -9.20 13.21
C LEU A 220 -17.48 -8.35 11.91
N ALA A 221 -16.43 -8.54 11.10
CA ALA A 221 -16.52 -8.57 9.62
C ALA A 221 -15.32 -9.29 8.95
N CYS A 222 -15.60 -10.55 8.57
CA CYS A 222 -15.16 -11.30 7.39
C CYS A 222 -13.93 -10.84 6.57
N VAL A 223 -12.91 -11.70 6.50
CA VAL A 223 -11.97 -11.80 5.38
C VAL A 223 -12.74 -12.33 4.16
N SER A 224 -13.17 -11.44 3.26
CA SER A 224 -13.92 -11.85 2.07
C SER A 224 -12.99 -12.43 0.99
N LEU A 225 -12.78 -13.76 1.01
CA LEU A 225 -12.47 -14.55 -0.17
C LEU A 225 -13.73 -15.35 -0.58
N LYS A 226 -14.52 -14.83 -1.54
CA LYS A 226 -15.65 -15.57 -2.12
C LYS A 226 -15.16 -16.66 -3.08
N ARG A 227 -14.97 -17.87 -2.55
CA ARG A 227 -15.46 -19.20 -3.03
C ARG A 227 -14.56 -20.31 -2.47
N ILE A 228 -15.06 -20.97 -1.43
CA ILE A 228 -14.93 -22.42 -1.31
C ILE A 228 -16.36 -22.95 -1.45
N LEU A 229 -16.71 -23.34 -2.67
CA LEU A 229 -17.57 -24.50 -2.94
C LEU A 229 -16.52 -25.61 -3.21
N GLN A 230 -16.54 -26.81 -2.66
CA GLN A 230 -17.63 -27.67 -2.22
C GLN A 230 -17.01 -28.92 -1.51
N TYR A 231 -17.84 -29.69 -0.80
CA TYR A 231 -17.68 -31.09 -0.30
C TYR A 231 -17.24 -31.37 1.15
N LEU A 232 -18.26 -31.63 1.98
CA LEU A 232 -18.36 -32.76 2.93
C LEU A 232 -18.12 -34.11 2.20
N PRO A 233 -17.56 -35.16 2.83
CA PRO A 233 -18.41 -36.04 3.66
C PRO A 233 -17.76 -36.64 4.94
N GLN A 234 -18.64 -36.86 5.93
CA GLN A 234 -18.75 -38.01 6.86
C GLN A 234 -17.51 -38.45 7.69
N LEU A 235 -17.51 -38.10 8.99
CA LEU A 235 -17.74 -39.01 10.13
C LEU A 235 -17.85 -38.19 11.42
#